data_AF-A0A2V5ZMX1-F1
#
_entry.id   AF-A0A2V5ZMX1-F1
#
_cell.length_a   1.000
_cell.length_b   1.000
_cell.length_c   1.000
_cell.angle_alpha   90.00
_cell.angle_beta   90.00
_cell.angle_gamma   90.00
#
_symmetry.space_group_name_H-M   'P 1'
#
loop_
_entity.id
_entity.type
_entity.pdbx_description
1 polymer ?
#
loop_
_entity_poly.entity_id
_entity_poly.type
_entity_poly.pdbx_seq_one_letter_code
_entity_poly.pdbx_strand_id
1 'polypeptide(L)'
;MGRRHTNFVKLAAALAVSLFIAGFANAQPGGNGRRMPPPQQHRAPDLRNRYMAMPPEDRQTFRRNAERWMQMGPEERSLMRQREQVYRAQVQREVDPALRDTGLRLEGEKRAQFEQRYLQERRRIEHSLRQEIESKRQQQLPALQERLKREFQDPSSVGGSTS
;
A
#
# COMPACT_ATOMS: atom_id res chain seq x y z
N MET A 1 20.04 40.94 -1.51
CA MET A 1 18.75 40.22 -1.44
C MET A 1 18.89 38.91 -2.21
N GLY A 2 18.47 37.72 -1.79
CA GLY A 2 17.91 37.22 -0.54
C GLY A 2 18.13 35.70 -0.55
N ARG A 3 18.93 35.20 0.40
CA ARG A 3 19.14 33.77 0.68
C ARG A 3 17.82 33.15 1.16
N ARG A 4 17.16 32.31 0.36
CA ARG A 4 15.96 31.56 0.80
C ARG A 4 15.78 30.20 0.12
N HIS A 5 16.82 29.35 0.01
CA HIS A 5 16.61 27.95 -0.42
C HIS A 5 17.26 26.89 0.47
N THR A 6 17.86 27.26 1.60
CA THR A 6 18.57 26.31 2.48
C THR A 6 17.71 25.62 3.55
N ASN A 7 16.39 25.76 3.53
CA ASN A 7 15.52 25.20 4.59
C ASN A 7 14.61 24.03 4.17
N PHE A 8 14.60 23.62 2.90
CA PHE A 8 13.85 22.40 2.51
C PHE A 8 14.60 21.08 2.79
N VAL A 9 15.89 21.15 3.13
CA VAL A 9 16.74 19.96 3.32
C VAL A 9 16.68 19.42 4.75
N LYS A 10 16.00 20.07 5.70
CA LYS A 10 16.05 19.69 7.13
C LYS A 10 14.72 19.27 7.78
N LEU A 11 13.63 19.09 7.04
CA LEU A 11 12.34 18.71 7.66
C LEU A 11 11.52 17.73 6.79
N ALA A 12 12.16 16.66 6.34
CA ALA A 12 11.46 15.46 5.83
C ALA A 12 11.72 14.24 6.74
N ALA A 13 11.91 14.47 8.04
CA ALA A 13 11.94 13.43 9.04
C ALA A 13 10.50 13.09 9.50
N ALA A 14 9.70 12.51 8.60
CA ALA A 14 8.54 11.64 8.88
C ALA A 14 7.71 11.40 7.60
N LEU A 15 8.32 10.93 6.52
CA LEU A 15 7.60 10.55 5.30
C LEU A 15 7.95 9.14 4.86
N ALA A 16 7.27 8.19 5.46
CA ALA A 16 6.89 6.97 4.79
C ALA A 16 5.57 6.51 5.42
N VAL A 17 4.55 6.28 4.60
CA VAL A 17 3.69 5.14 4.88
C VAL A 17 4.65 3.95 4.94
N SER A 18 4.99 3.54 6.16
CA SER A 18 6.00 2.54 6.43
C SER A 18 5.61 1.21 5.81
N LEU A 19 6.08 0.96 4.59
CA LEU A 19 6.43 -0.38 4.12
C LEU A 19 7.70 -0.84 4.84
N PHE A 20 7.56 -1.21 6.13
CA PHE A 20 8.55 -1.71 7.11
C PHE A 20 8.94 -0.71 8.22
N ILE A 21 8.61 -1.07 9.48
CA ILE A 21 9.44 -0.81 10.66
C ILE A 21 9.31 -2.04 11.58
N ALA A 22 10.45 -2.60 11.97
CA ALA A 22 10.58 -3.75 12.88
C ALA A 22 10.23 -3.34 14.32
N GLY A 23 9.50 -4.19 15.03
CA GLY A 23 9.16 -3.98 16.43
C GLY A 23 10.39 -4.11 17.34
N PHE A 24 10.55 -3.16 18.25
CA PHE A 24 11.37 -3.34 19.44
C PHE A 24 10.58 -4.18 20.44
N ALA A 25 11.11 -5.33 20.84
CA ALA A 25 10.60 -6.09 21.97
C ALA A 25 11.71 -6.17 23.03
N ASN A 26 11.38 -5.70 24.24
CA ASN A 26 12.19 -5.84 25.45
C ASN A 26 12.45 -7.34 25.72
N ALA A 27 13.72 -7.74 25.84
CA ALA A 27 14.10 -9.08 26.23
C ALA A 27 14.35 -9.16 27.75
N GLN A 28 13.63 -10.05 28.43
CA GLN A 28 14.08 -10.64 29.70
C GLN A 28 14.86 -11.94 29.41
N PRO A 29 15.88 -12.28 30.21
CA PRO A 29 16.82 -13.34 29.88
C PRO A 29 16.38 -14.70 30.44
N GLY A 30 16.43 -15.75 29.61
CA GLY A 30 16.23 -17.12 30.09
C GLY A 30 16.51 -18.19 29.03
N GLY A 31 17.69 -18.81 29.11
CA GLY A 31 17.90 -20.25 28.82
C GLY A 31 18.13 -20.72 27.36
N ASN A 32 19.39 -21.07 27.08
CA ASN A 32 19.89 -22.08 26.12
C ASN A 32 19.37 -22.12 24.66
N GLY A 33 20.07 -21.39 23.78
CA GLY A 33 21.01 -22.09 22.90
C GLY A 33 20.56 -22.61 21.53
N ARG A 34 19.52 -22.05 20.90
CA ARG A 34 19.41 -22.02 19.43
C ARG A 34 19.61 -20.57 18.99
N ARG A 35 20.80 -20.25 18.46
CA ARG A 35 21.05 -18.97 17.79
C ARG A 35 20.09 -18.91 16.59
N MET A 36 18.92 -18.29 16.79
CA MET A 36 18.16 -17.76 15.67
C MET A 36 19.10 -16.84 14.90
N PRO A 37 19.22 -16.95 13.57
CA PRO A 37 19.90 -15.92 12.80
C PRO A 37 19.24 -14.59 13.17
N PRO A 38 20.02 -13.53 13.45
CA PRO A 38 19.45 -12.24 13.81
C PRO A 38 18.43 -11.86 12.74
N PRO A 39 17.29 -11.23 13.10
CA PRO A 39 16.37 -10.71 12.11
C PRO A 39 17.21 -9.86 11.15
N GLN A 40 17.29 -10.28 9.88
CA GLN A 40 18.02 -9.55 8.85
C GLN A 40 17.47 -8.14 8.89
N GLN A 41 18.28 -7.21 9.43
CA GLN A 41 18.03 -5.79 9.39
C GLN A 41 18.12 -5.41 7.92
N HIS A 42 17.02 -5.56 7.20
CA HIS A 42 16.85 -4.97 5.90
C HIS A 42 16.96 -3.47 6.13
N ARG A 43 18.15 -2.93 5.86
CA ARG A 43 18.40 -1.49 5.83
C ARG A 43 17.25 -0.88 5.08
N ALA A 44 16.45 -0.05 5.75
CA ALA A 44 15.27 0.56 5.14
C ALA A 44 15.73 1.12 3.78
N PRO A 45 15.13 0.67 2.66
CA PRO A 45 15.55 1.12 1.34
C PRO A 45 15.55 2.64 1.33
N ASP A 46 16.62 3.25 0.83
CA ASP A 46 16.69 4.70 0.68
C ASP A 46 15.45 5.17 -0.10
N LEU A 47 14.57 5.90 0.60
CA LEU A 47 13.30 6.39 0.06
C LEU A 47 13.54 7.19 -1.23
N ARG A 48 14.68 7.89 -1.31
CA ARG A 48 15.09 8.64 -2.49
C ARG A 48 15.32 7.70 -3.67
N ASN A 49 16.13 6.65 -3.51
CA ASN A 49 16.39 5.69 -4.58
C ASN A 49 15.11 4.99 -5.03
N ARG A 50 14.22 4.66 -4.08
CA ARG A 50 12.92 4.05 -4.38
C ARG A 50 12.01 4.98 -5.17
N TYR A 51 11.93 6.26 -4.79
CA TYR A 51 11.18 7.28 -5.51
C TYR A 51 11.73 7.48 -6.94
N MET A 52 13.06 7.53 -7.09
CA MET A 52 13.69 7.64 -8.40
C MET A 52 13.49 6.39 -9.28
N ALA A 53 13.30 5.21 -8.68
CA ALA A 53 12.99 3.98 -9.41
C ALA A 53 11.51 3.84 -9.81
N MET A 54 10.60 4.71 -9.32
CA MET A 54 9.19 4.67 -9.71
C MET A 54 8.98 5.19 -11.15
N PRO A 55 8.04 4.62 -11.91
CA PRO A 55 7.52 5.22 -13.14
C PRO A 55 7.04 6.67 -12.93
N PRO A 56 7.13 7.55 -13.95
CA PRO A 56 6.74 8.96 -13.80
C PRO A 56 5.31 9.19 -13.28
N GLU A 57 4.36 8.39 -13.73
CA GLU A 57 2.94 8.45 -13.34
C GLU A 57 2.75 8.06 -11.86
N ASP A 58 3.51 7.07 -11.41
CA ASP A 58 3.52 6.63 -10.01
C ASP A 58 4.12 7.67 -9.09
N ARG A 59 5.13 8.43 -9.54
CA ARG A 59 5.68 9.56 -8.77
C ARG A 59 4.64 10.64 -8.55
N GLN A 60 3.81 10.95 -9.54
CA GLN A 60 2.73 11.93 -9.37
C GLN A 60 1.69 11.45 -8.36
N THR A 61 1.29 10.18 -8.47
CA THR A 61 0.37 9.56 -7.50
C THR A 61 0.95 9.56 -6.09
N PHE A 62 2.23 9.22 -5.96
CA PHE A 62 2.96 9.28 -4.70
C PHE A 62 2.95 10.69 -4.10
N ARG A 63 3.22 11.72 -4.91
CA ARG A 63 3.17 13.13 -4.47
C ARG A 63 1.78 13.52 -3.97
N ARG A 64 0.73 13.25 -4.73
CA ARG A 64 -0.67 13.54 -4.31
C ARG A 64 -1.04 12.84 -3.01
N ASN A 65 -0.65 11.57 -2.87
CA ASN A 65 -0.91 10.81 -1.65
C ASN A 65 -0.11 11.35 -0.46
N ALA A 66 1.13 11.79 -0.67
CA ALA A 66 1.95 12.42 0.37
C ALA A 66 1.37 13.77 0.81
N GLU A 67 0.91 14.59 -0.14
CA GLU A 67 0.20 15.84 0.13
C GLU A 67 -1.06 15.59 0.96
N ARG A 68 -1.88 14.61 0.56
CA ARG A 68 -3.06 14.20 1.33
C ARG A 68 -2.68 13.76 2.74
N TRP A 69 -1.67 12.91 2.88
CA TRP A 69 -1.20 12.42 4.17
C TRP A 69 -0.75 13.56 5.11
N MET A 70 -0.07 14.58 4.58
CA MET A 70 0.34 15.75 5.35
C MET A 70 -0.86 16.55 5.86
N GLN A 71 -1.97 16.56 5.13
CA GLN A 71 -3.21 17.23 5.51
C GLN A 71 -4.09 16.41 6.47
N MET A 72 -3.90 15.08 6.53
CA MET A 72 -4.67 14.21 7.44
C MET A 72 -4.39 14.49 8.92
N GLY A 73 -5.44 14.46 9.75
CA GLY A 73 -5.34 14.48 11.21
C GLY A 73 -4.77 13.18 11.80
N PRO A 74 -4.41 13.16 13.10
CA PRO A 74 -3.79 12.00 13.73
C PRO A 74 -4.70 10.76 13.74
N GLU A 75 -6.01 10.93 13.93
CA GLU A 75 -7.01 9.85 13.92
C GLU A 75 -7.13 9.22 12.53
N GLU A 76 -7.23 10.05 11.48
CA GLU A 76 -7.33 9.61 10.10
C GLU A 76 -6.07 8.84 9.68
N ARG A 77 -4.89 9.33 10.07
CA ARG A 77 -3.62 8.63 9.86
C ARG A 77 -3.60 7.28 10.60
N SER A 78 -4.15 7.20 11.80
CA SER A 78 -4.23 5.96 12.56
C SER A 78 -5.10 4.92 11.86
N LEU A 79 -6.28 5.33 11.40
CA LEU A 79 -7.20 4.49 10.64
C LEU A 79 -6.55 3.96 9.35
N MET A 80 -5.84 4.83 8.61
CA MET A 80 -5.11 4.42 7.41
C MET A 80 -4.01 3.40 7.72
N ARG A 81 -3.25 3.58 8.80
CA ARG A 81 -2.25 2.59 9.23
C ARG A 81 -2.89 1.26 9.60
N GLN A 82 -4.01 1.28 10.31
CA GLN A 82 -4.72 0.06 10.69
C GLN A 82 -5.21 -0.71 9.46
N ARG A 83 -5.80 -0.01 8.48
CA ARG A 83 -6.25 -0.62 7.21
C ARG A 83 -5.07 -1.26 6.46
N GLU A 84 -3.95 -0.55 6.38
CA GLU A 84 -2.73 -1.08 5.75
C GLU A 84 -2.19 -2.32 6.48
N GLN A 85 -2.21 -2.34 7.82
CA GLN A 85 -1.78 -3.50 8.59
C GLN A 85 -2.66 -4.72 8.32
N VAL A 86 -3.98 -4.54 8.32
CA VAL A 86 -4.94 -5.62 8.02
C VAL A 86 -4.71 -6.17 6.61
N TYR A 87 -4.59 -5.28 5.63
CA TYR A 87 -4.31 -5.67 4.25
C TYR A 87 -3.00 -6.46 4.13
N ARG A 88 -1.91 -6.00 4.76
CA ARG A 88 -0.64 -6.74 4.76
C ARG A 88 -0.73 -8.11 5.39
N ALA A 89 -1.41 -8.22 6.53
CA ALA A 89 -1.61 -9.50 7.19
C ALA A 89 -2.44 -10.46 6.33
N GLN A 90 -3.40 -9.94 5.55
CA GLN A 90 -4.13 -10.75 4.58
C GLN A 90 -3.24 -11.23 3.44
N VAL A 91 -2.51 -10.33 2.77
CA VAL A 91 -1.62 -10.70 1.66
C VAL A 91 -0.52 -11.68 2.10
N GLN A 92 0.02 -11.49 3.32
CA GLN A 92 1.02 -12.39 3.88
C GLN A 92 0.50 -13.84 4.05
N ARG A 93 -0.79 -13.98 4.40
CA ARG A 93 -1.43 -15.30 4.55
C ARG A 93 -1.64 -16.02 3.21
N GLU A 94 -1.49 -15.33 2.07
CA GLU A 94 -1.56 -15.96 0.74
C GLU A 94 -0.30 -16.76 0.38
N VAL A 95 0.82 -16.52 1.07
CA VAL A 95 2.12 -17.15 0.72
C VAL A 95 2.08 -18.65 0.91
N ASP A 96 1.55 -19.12 2.04
CA ASP A 96 1.47 -20.55 2.36
C ASP A 96 0.59 -21.36 1.40
N PRO A 97 -0.65 -20.95 1.06
CA PRO A 97 -1.42 -21.63 0.03
C PRO A 97 -0.73 -21.56 -1.33
N ALA A 98 -0.19 -20.42 -1.74
CA ALA A 98 0.52 -20.31 -3.02
C ALA A 98 1.72 -21.28 -3.10
N LEU A 99 2.48 -21.42 -2.02
CA LEU A 99 3.58 -22.39 -1.95
C LEU A 99 3.07 -23.83 -2.04
N ARG A 100 1.98 -24.17 -1.33
CA ARG A 100 1.36 -25.51 -1.42
C ARG A 100 0.90 -25.83 -2.84
N ASP A 101 0.28 -24.88 -3.53
CA ASP A 101 -0.25 -25.05 -4.89
C ASP A 101 0.87 -25.32 -5.91
N THR A 102 2.11 -24.85 -5.64
CA THR A 102 3.27 -25.19 -6.47
C THR A 102 3.77 -26.63 -6.29
N GLY A 103 3.34 -27.34 -5.24
CA GLY A 103 3.86 -28.65 -4.87
C GLY A 103 5.29 -28.64 -4.29
N LEU A 104 5.92 -27.47 -4.16
CA LEU A 104 7.27 -27.34 -3.63
C LEU A 104 7.27 -27.49 -2.09
N ARG A 105 8.30 -28.17 -1.58
CA ARG A 105 8.63 -28.20 -0.15
C ARG A 105 9.87 -27.35 0.08
N LEU A 106 9.66 -26.10 0.46
CA LEU A 106 10.74 -25.15 0.73
C LEU A 106 10.83 -24.86 2.23
N GLU A 107 12.06 -24.81 2.75
CA GLU A 107 12.36 -24.51 4.14
C GLU A 107 13.47 -23.45 4.24
N GLY A 108 13.58 -22.84 5.43
CA GLY A 108 14.62 -21.86 5.74
C GLY A 108 14.71 -20.73 4.70
N GLU A 109 15.92 -20.50 4.20
CA GLU A 109 16.20 -19.41 3.27
C GLU A 109 15.44 -19.51 1.95
N LYS A 110 15.26 -20.72 1.40
CA LYS A 110 14.54 -20.90 0.13
C LYS A 110 13.06 -20.52 0.26
N ARG A 111 12.44 -20.79 1.42
CA ARG A 111 11.07 -20.33 1.70
C ARG A 111 11.00 -18.82 1.79
N ALA A 112 11.96 -18.18 2.45
CA ALA A 112 12.02 -16.72 2.55
C ALA A 112 12.21 -16.06 1.18
N GLN A 113 13.05 -16.63 0.31
CA GLN A 113 13.24 -16.16 -1.06
C GLN A 113 11.95 -16.30 -1.88
N PHE A 114 11.25 -17.43 -1.76
CA PHE A 114 9.95 -17.63 -2.41
C PHE A 114 8.94 -16.59 -1.95
N GLU A 115 8.79 -16.39 -0.64
CA GLU A 115 7.89 -15.41 -0.05
C GLU A 115 8.16 -14.00 -0.58
N GLN A 116 9.43 -13.56 -0.51
CA GLN A 116 9.83 -12.25 -1.02
C GLN A 116 9.47 -12.09 -2.49
N ARG A 117 9.71 -13.11 -3.31
CA ARG A 117 9.46 -13.06 -4.74
C ARG A 117 7.97 -13.09 -5.05
N TYR A 118 7.21 -13.96 -4.40
CA TYR A 118 5.76 -14.03 -4.51
C TYR A 118 5.12 -12.67 -4.22
N LEU A 119 5.46 -12.05 -3.08
CA LEU A 119 4.93 -10.75 -2.69
C LEU A 119 5.35 -9.64 -3.67
N GLN A 120 6.54 -9.73 -4.26
CA GLN A 120 6.99 -8.78 -5.29
C GLN A 120 6.16 -8.90 -6.57
N GLU A 121 5.97 -10.10 -7.09
CA GLU A 121 5.19 -10.31 -8.32
C GLU A 121 3.70 -10.01 -8.09
N ARG A 122 3.15 -10.37 -6.92
CA ARG A 122 1.78 -10.03 -6.55
C ARG A 122 1.53 -8.52 -6.61
N ARG A 123 2.44 -7.70 -6.08
CA ARG A 123 2.36 -6.23 -6.16
C ARG A 123 2.37 -5.70 -7.59
N ARG A 124 3.14 -6.32 -8.49
CA ARG A 124 3.17 -5.94 -9.92
C ARG A 124 1.82 -6.22 -10.58
N ILE A 125 1.25 -7.40 -10.34
CA ILE A 125 -0.08 -7.78 -10.84
C ILE A 125 -1.15 -6.81 -10.35
N GLU A 126 -1.15 -6.47 -9.06
CA GLU A 126 -2.13 -5.52 -8.54
C GLU A 126 -1.99 -4.12 -9.13
N HIS A 127 -0.76 -3.68 -9.40
CA HIS A 127 -0.54 -2.37 -10.01
C HIS A 127 -1.16 -2.32 -11.41
N SER A 128 -0.91 -3.33 -12.25
CA SER A 128 -1.52 -3.39 -13.58
C SER A 128 -3.05 -3.46 -13.50
N LEU A 129 -3.59 -4.28 -12.60
CA LEU A 129 -5.04 -4.39 -12.41
C LEU A 129 -5.67 -3.08 -11.95
N ARG A 130 -5.02 -2.32 -11.06
CA ARG A 130 -5.54 -1.01 -10.63
C ARG A 130 -5.65 -0.03 -11.79
N GLN A 131 -4.66 0.01 -12.68
CA GLN A 131 -4.71 0.89 -13.85
C GLN A 131 -5.83 0.49 -14.82
N GLU A 132 -5.99 -0.81 -15.05
CA GLU A 132 -7.05 -1.32 -15.91
C GLU A 132 -8.44 -1.01 -15.34
N ILE A 133 -8.65 -1.27 -14.04
CA ILE A 133 -9.91 -0.99 -13.35
C ILE A 133 -10.22 0.52 -13.37
N GLU A 134 -9.23 1.37 -13.12
CA GLU A 134 -9.41 2.83 -13.15
C GLU A 134 -9.75 3.31 -14.57
N SER A 135 -9.08 2.77 -15.59
CA SER A 135 -9.40 3.10 -16.99
C SER A 135 -10.83 2.71 -17.35
N LYS A 136 -11.25 1.48 -17.02
CA LYS A 136 -12.63 1.00 -17.23
C LYS A 136 -13.64 1.87 -16.47
N ARG A 137 -13.33 2.24 -15.22
CA ARG A 137 -14.16 3.13 -14.42
C ARG A 137 -14.35 4.48 -15.10
N GLN A 138 -13.27 5.10 -15.57
CA GLN A 138 -13.32 6.41 -16.24
C GLN A 138 -14.17 6.37 -17.52
N GLN A 139 -14.15 5.27 -18.27
CA GLN A 139 -14.99 5.09 -19.45
C GLN A 139 -16.48 4.98 -19.10
N GLN A 140 -16.82 4.33 -17.98
CA GLN A 140 -18.20 4.06 -17.58
C GLN A 140 -18.86 5.20 -16.78
N LEU A 141 -18.06 6.03 -16.11
CA LEU A 141 -18.57 7.11 -15.25
C LEU A 141 -19.50 8.11 -15.95
N PRO A 142 -19.22 8.60 -17.18
CA PRO A 142 -20.10 9.55 -17.84
C PRO A 142 -21.49 8.98 -18.16
N ALA A 143 -21.56 7.72 -18.62
CA ALA A 143 -22.84 7.07 -18.90
C ALA A 143 -23.68 6.88 -17.63
N LEU A 144 -23.03 6.53 -16.51
CA LEU A 144 -23.68 6.49 -15.20
C LEU A 144 -24.21 7.88 -14.79
N GLN A 145 -23.40 8.92 -14.95
CA GLN A 145 -23.80 10.30 -14.62
C GLN A 145 -25.00 10.76 -15.43
N GLU A 146 -25.03 10.49 -16.74
CA GLU A 146 -26.17 10.84 -17.60
C GLU A 146 -27.44 10.06 -17.24
N ARG A 147 -27.32 8.77 -16.88
CA ARG A 147 -28.46 7.98 -16.41
C ARG A 147 -29.03 8.56 -15.10
N LEU A 148 -28.17 8.82 -14.12
CA LEU A 148 -28.59 9.42 -12.84
C LEU A 148 -29.19 10.80 -13.05
N LYS A 149 -28.61 11.62 -13.93
CA LYS A 149 -29.15 12.93 -14.27
C LYS A 149 -30.59 12.83 -14.79
N ARG A 150 -30.91 11.88 -15.67
CA ARG A 150 -32.29 11.67 -16.16
C ARG A 150 -33.23 11.22 -15.04
N GLU A 151 -32.83 10.22 -14.27
CA GLU A 151 -33.64 9.64 -13.17
C GLU A 151 -34.07 10.69 -12.14
N PHE A 152 -33.16 11.63 -11.81
CA PHE A 152 -33.39 12.68 -10.81
C PHE A 152 -33.87 14.01 -11.40
N GLN A 153 -33.93 14.17 -12.73
CA GLN A 153 -34.51 15.35 -13.40
C GLN A 153 -36.01 15.18 -13.70
N ASP A 154 -36.50 13.95 -13.81
CA ASP A 154 -37.92 13.68 -14.03
C ASP A 154 -38.70 13.66 -12.69
N PRO A 155 -39.61 14.62 -12.43
CA PRO A 155 -40.41 14.65 -11.20
C PRO A 155 -41.40 13.48 -11.07
N SER A 156 -41.56 12.65 -12.12
CA SER A 156 -42.50 11.54 -12.18
C SER A 156 -41.92 10.18 -11.77
N SER A 157 -40.60 10.06 -11.50
CA SER A 157 -39.98 8.79 -11.06
C SER A 157 -40.26 8.44 -9.59
N VAL A 158 -40.72 9.41 -8.78
CA VAL A 158 -41.00 9.24 -7.34
C VAL A 158 -42.44 8.70 -7.08
N GLY A 159 -43.29 8.58 -8.11
CA GLY A 159 -44.74 8.38 -7.94
C GLY A 159 -45.37 7.10 -8.49
N GLY A 160 -44.60 6.08 -8.89
CA GLY A 160 -45.16 4.95 -9.65
C GLY A 160 -44.69 3.57 -9.17
N SER A 161 -45.08 3.13 -7.97
CA SER A 161 -45.15 1.71 -7.59
C SER A 161 -45.87 1.51 -6.26
N THR A 162 -47.19 1.77 -6.23
CA THR A 162 -48.14 1.05 -5.38
C THR A 162 -49.51 1.15 -6.04
N SER A 163 -49.94 0.09 -6.72
CA SER A 163 -51.34 -0.24 -6.98
C SER A 163 -51.44 -1.76 -6.99
#